data_AF-A9EDI6-F1
#
_entry.id   AF-A9EDI6-F1
#
_cell.length_a   1.000
_cell.length_b   1.000
_cell.length_c   1.000
_cell.angle_alpha   90.00
_cell.angle_beta   90.00
_cell.angle_gamma   90.00
#
_symmetry.space_group_name_H-M   'P 1'
#
loop_
_entity.id
_entity.type
_entity.pdbx_description
1 polymer ?
#
loop_
_entity_poly.entity_id
_entity_poly.type
_entity_poly.pdbx_seq_one_letter_code
_entity_poly.pdbx_strand_id
1 'polypeptide(L)'
;MRRFFTIVFLCFFQLCLAQNFYEIKWKDDSGIQYTALIEFFEKENIKVRVKYTTTSGEYKVAKYKCIGRYHYNEDGTKYFVFDGKDAEMVYSSKNSTTGYSADNFVFKNINANNNFEKLYTYDDNDMMDGKLDNVRDASFKKLDPSKDFTSAYINSYYWKNEPEYTTYTSLVTNTTTTVNTSNTGSSSSSGEKFYRLKFRNKCIKPIKVLIRYLDFNNKWVSKGWWTIDTNKTVYVEDSPNSIFYYYAKTTDGKLVWSDNDNMRDYKGTKYGFRKLEKSNQDYGSWISNITCTNQTNSQTTTTQTTSTSTTNTRDVKVHLVMVADTNDPKIGASVRRDLDDVTNLFQKASREIGVKYSINKLYGNTFDKSSIISKINSLGIKSNDVVIFYYSGHGYNDTRSYNRFPNMSLDGTDLGLESIHKYIKSKGARLNITVGDLCNSIPRSRNSTSRSAEIPFKSGFLFDEDKLKRLFLYSKGSLISTSSSKGEWSFCMTNANGSMGNGHFTNAFINSFAKEASKVNNNNGSWKTLFSRAYQDAKNSTRYQRNQNGKYGQSGFNYNTITYN
;
A
#
# COMPACT_ATOMS: atom_id res chain seq x y z
N MET A 1 -52.07 -16.74 -4.94
CA MET A 1 -51.09 -15.71 -4.51
C MET A 1 -50.17 -16.31 -3.45
N ARG A 2 -48.98 -16.78 -3.82
CA ARG A 2 -47.95 -17.27 -2.87
C ARG A 2 -46.74 -16.33 -2.97
N ARG A 3 -46.44 -15.63 -1.88
CA ARG A 3 -45.26 -14.75 -1.77
C ARG A 3 -44.02 -15.61 -1.53
N PHE A 4 -43.06 -15.55 -2.44
CA PHE A 4 -41.71 -16.07 -2.22
C PHE A 4 -40.93 -15.09 -1.33
N PHE A 5 -40.43 -15.56 -0.20
CA PHE A 5 -39.43 -14.88 0.60
C PHE A 5 -38.07 -15.06 -0.07
N THR A 6 -37.46 -13.99 -0.57
CA THR A 6 -36.06 -13.98 -1.00
C THR A 6 -35.19 -13.74 0.22
N ILE A 7 -34.48 -14.77 0.67
CA ILE A 7 -33.43 -14.67 1.69
C ILE A 7 -32.22 -13.98 1.03
N VAL A 8 -31.97 -12.72 1.40
CA VAL A 8 -30.76 -11.99 1.01
C VAL A 8 -29.62 -12.44 1.93
N PHE A 9 -28.70 -13.24 1.41
CA PHE A 9 -27.46 -13.60 2.07
C PHE A 9 -26.51 -12.38 2.03
N LEU A 10 -26.53 -11.55 3.07
CA LEU A 10 -25.60 -10.44 3.25
C LEU A 10 -24.23 -11.01 3.67
N CYS A 11 -23.41 -11.38 2.69
CA CYS A 11 -21.98 -11.62 2.90
C CYS A 11 -21.30 -10.29 3.31
N PHE A 12 -21.12 -10.09 4.61
CA PHE A 12 -20.24 -9.07 5.16
C PHE A 12 -18.79 -9.43 4.84
N PHE A 13 -18.24 -8.86 3.77
CA PHE A 13 -16.80 -8.83 3.55
C PHE A 13 -16.21 -7.65 4.33
N GLN A 14 -15.55 -7.95 5.47
CA GLN A 14 -14.70 -6.99 6.18
C GLN A 14 -13.54 -6.54 5.27
N LEU A 15 -13.41 -5.24 5.06
CA LEU A 15 -12.33 -4.62 4.30
C LEU A 15 -11.08 -4.53 5.20
N CYS A 16 -10.16 -5.50 5.07
CA CYS A 16 -8.87 -5.42 5.76
C CYS A 16 -7.98 -4.35 5.11
N LEU A 17 -7.57 -3.36 5.91
CA LEU A 17 -6.28 -2.66 5.79
C LEU A 17 -5.19 -3.71 5.72
N ALA A 18 -4.20 -3.62 4.83
CA ALA A 18 -3.24 -4.71 4.82
C ALA A 18 -1.77 -4.24 4.65
N GLN A 19 -1.00 -4.53 5.67
CA GLN A 19 0.38 -4.99 5.82
C GLN A 19 0.19 -5.93 7.01
N ASN A 20 0.88 -7.08 7.05
CA ASN A 20 0.59 -7.99 8.15
C ASN A 20 1.41 -7.59 9.36
N PHE A 21 0.71 -7.03 10.33
CA PHE A 21 1.21 -6.89 11.68
C PHE A 21 0.99 -8.20 12.41
N TYR A 22 2.00 -8.60 13.17
CA TYR A 22 1.89 -9.76 14.02
C TYR A 22 2.42 -9.46 15.41
N GLU A 23 1.92 -10.20 16.38
CA GLU A 23 2.41 -10.19 17.74
C GLU A 23 3.03 -11.54 18.05
N ILE A 24 4.26 -11.55 18.57
CA ILE A 24 4.91 -12.74 19.12
C ILE A 24 5.09 -12.54 20.61
N LYS A 25 4.75 -13.55 21.42
CA LYS A 25 4.93 -13.54 22.88
C LYS A 25 5.69 -14.77 23.35
N TRP A 26 6.66 -14.56 24.22
CA TRP A 26 7.44 -15.63 24.86
C TRP A 26 7.88 -15.20 26.26
N LYS A 27 8.46 -16.15 27.02
CA LYS A 27 9.04 -15.90 28.33
C LYS A 27 10.48 -16.40 28.37
N ASP A 28 11.33 -15.73 29.13
CA ASP A 28 12.64 -16.26 29.49
C ASP A 28 12.60 -17.15 30.74
N ASP A 29 13.74 -17.74 31.08
CA ASP A 29 13.87 -18.65 32.23
C ASP A 29 13.71 -17.93 33.57
N SER A 30 13.86 -16.60 33.59
CA SER A 30 13.57 -15.75 34.75
C SER A 30 12.07 -15.38 34.84
N GLY A 31 11.25 -15.85 33.90
CA GLY A 31 9.81 -15.60 33.84
C GLY A 31 9.42 -14.24 33.27
N ILE A 32 10.37 -13.44 32.76
CA ILE A 32 10.09 -12.16 32.11
C ILE A 32 9.34 -12.43 30.81
N GLN A 33 8.21 -11.74 30.61
CA GLN A 33 7.44 -11.84 29.40
C GLN A 33 7.86 -10.78 28.38
N TYR A 34 8.16 -11.24 27.17
CA TYR A 34 8.48 -10.41 26.02
C TYR A 34 7.29 -10.39 25.06
N THR A 35 7.09 -9.25 24.39
CA THR A 35 6.06 -9.14 23.36
C THR A 35 6.61 -8.35 22.18
N ALA A 36 6.82 -9.03 21.06
CA ALA A 36 7.26 -8.44 19.81
C ALA A 36 6.08 -7.99 18.95
N LEU A 37 6.13 -6.77 18.44
CA LEU A 37 5.35 -6.32 17.30
C LEU A 37 6.19 -6.50 16.04
N ILE A 38 5.69 -7.30 15.10
CA ILE A 38 6.30 -7.60 13.82
C ILE A 38 5.58 -6.84 12.72
N GLU A 39 6.33 -6.04 11.97
CA GLU A 39 5.89 -5.44 10.71
C GLU A 39 6.51 -6.25 9.56
N PHE A 40 5.73 -7.18 8.99
CA PHE A 40 6.18 -8.03 7.90
C PHE A 40 5.91 -7.35 6.55
N PHE A 41 6.96 -6.87 5.89
CA PHE A 41 6.87 -6.36 4.52
C PHE A 41 7.08 -7.46 3.49
N GLU A 42 8.21 -8.13 3.61
CA GLU A 42 8.66 -9.25 2.79
C GLU A 42 9.72 -10.02 3.57
N LYS A 43 10.11 -11.20 3.11
CA LYS A 43 11.09 -12.01 3.85
C LYS A 43 12.44 -11.31 3.99
N GLU A 44 12.87 -10.48 3.05
CA GLU A 44 14.13 -9.72 3.17
C GLU A 44 14.02 -8.46 4.06
N ASN A 45 12.82 -8.09 4.49
CA ASN A 45 12.58 -6.87 5.26
C ASN A 45 11.43 -7.07 6.25
N ILE A 46 11.79 -7.54 7.44
CA ILE A 46 10.86 -7.70 8.57
C ILE A 46 11.36 -6.76 9.66
N LYS A 47 10.51 -5.86 10.15
CA LYS A 47 10.88 -5.01 11.30
C LYS A 47 10.27 -5.57 12.56
N VAL A 48 11.02 -5.49 13.65
CA VAL A 48 10.61 -6.00 14.96
C VAL A 48 10.80 -4.91 16.01
N ARG A 49 9.80 -4.75 16.89
CA ARG A 49 9.96 -4.06 18.17
C ARG A 49 9.54 -4.96 19.31
N VAL A 50 10.40 -5.12 20.31
CA VAL A 50 10.11 -5.95 21.48
C VAL A 50 9.96 -5.08 22.69
N LYS A 51 8.88 -5.26 23.45
CA LYS A 51 8.70 -4.65 24.76
C LYS A 51 8.75 -5.72 25.86
N TYR A 52 9.29 -5.34 27.01
CA TYR A 52 9.37 -6.20 28.19
C TYR A 52 9.57 -5.35 29.46
N THR A 53 9.32 -5.96 30.62
CA THR A 53 9.57 -5.33 31.93
C THR A 53 10.46 -6.25 32.75
N THR A 54 11.60 -5.73 33.21
CA THR A 54 12.54 -6.52 34.03
C THR A 54 11.94 -6.86 35.40
N THR A 55 12.51 -7.83 36.10
CA THR A 55 12.14 -8.17 37.49
C THR A 55 12.24 -6.98 38.45
N SER A 56 13.09 -6.00 38.15
CA SER A 56 13.20 -4.75 38.90
C SER A 56 12.11 -3.70 38.59
N GLY A 57 11.14 -4.03 37.74
CA GLY A 57 10.07 -3.14 37.29
C GLY A 57 10.50 -2.14 36.22
N GLU A 58 11.66 -2.32 35.58
CA GLU A 58 12.12 -1.44 34.50
C GLU A 58 11.47 -1.82 33.17
N TYR A 59 10.73 -0.90 32.56
CA TYR A 59 10.11 -1.11 31.26
C TYR A 59 11.07 -0.73 30.12
N LYS A 60 11.19 -1.61 29.14
CA LYS A 60 12.16 -1.54 28.06
C LYS A 60 11.52 -1.82 26.71
N VAL A 61 12.05 -1.16 25.68
CA VAL A 61 11.69 -1.42 24.27
C VAL A 61 12.97 -1.47 23.42
N ALA A 62 13.11 -2.52 22.63
CA ALA A 62 14.17 -2.70 21.63
C ALA A 62 13.58 -2.75 20.22
N LYS A 63 14.39 -2.44 19.21
CA LYS A 63 14.03 -2.66 17.80
C LYS A 63 15.16 -3.36 17.05
N TYR A 64 14.81 -4.13 16.03
CA TYR A 64 15.74 -4.79 15.12
C TYR A 64 15.05 -5.17 13.81
N LYS A 65 15.83 -5.72 12.87
CA LYS A 65 15.33 -6.26 11.60
C LYS A 65 15.55 -7.76 11.56
N CYS A 66 14.66 -8.46 10.87
CA CYS A 66 14.84 -9.86 10.54
C CYS A 66 14.87 -10.10 9.03
N ILE A 67 15.53 -11.20 8.64
CA ILE A 67 15.46 -11.81 7.32
C ILE A 67 14.78 -13.17 7.43
N GLY A 68 13.65 -13.33 6.78
CA GLY A 68 12.91 -14.57 6.61
C GLY A 68 13.61 -15.58 5.68
N ARG A 69 13.85 -16.81 6.14
CA ARG A 69 14.42 -17.91 5.35
C ARG A 69 13.67 -19.22 5.56
N TYR A 70 13.65 -20.04 4.52
CA TYR A 70 13.23 -21.44 4.64
C TYR A 70 14.42 -22.32 4.94
N HIS A 71 14.17 -23.29 5.79
CA HIS A 71 15.10 -24.35 6.13
C HIS A 71 14.37 -25.69 6.08
N TYR A 72 15.16 -26.76 6.01
CA TYR A 72 14.69 -28.12 5.89
C TYR A 72 15.43 -28.97 6.92
N ASN A 73 14.68 -29.82 7.62
CA ASN A 73 15.23 -30.88 8.44
C ASN A 73 15.75 -32.02 7.55
N GLU A 74 16.52 -32.94 8.12
CA GLU A 74 17.06 -34.12 7.40
C GLU A 74 15.96 -35.03 6.84
N ASP A 75 14.80 -35.08 7.50
CA ASP A 75 13.61 -35.80 7.06
C ASP A 75 12.84 -35.10 5.91
N GLY A 76 13.33 -33.93 5.46
CA GLY A 76 12.70 -33.10 4.43
C GLY A 76 11.60 -32.18 4.95
N THR A 77 11.28 -32.21 6.24
CA THR A 77 10.27 -31.34 6.84
C THR A 77 10.73 -29.87 6.80
N LYS A 78 9.87 -28.99 6.28
CA LYS A 78 10.17 -27.56 6.07
C LYS A 78 9.80 -26.71 7.28
N TYR A 79 10.66 -25.76 7.63
CA TYR A 79 10.38 -24.70 8.61
C TYR A 79 10.81 -23.31 8.12
N PHE A 80 10.26 -22.25 8.73
CA PHE A 80 10.58 -20.87 8.38
C PHE A 80 11.21 -20.15 9.57
N VAL A 81 12.23 -19.34 9.32
CA VAL A 81 12.96 -18.61 10.36
C VAL A 81 12.92 -17.12 10.04
N PHE A 82 12.55 -16.28 11.01
CA PHE A 82 12.92 -14.87 11.01
C PHE A 82 14.30 -14.77 11.68
N ASP A 83 15.34 -14.49 10.89
CA ASP A 83 16.74 -14.35 11.32
C ASP A 83 16.98 -12.88 11.75
N GLY A 84 16.90 -12.60 13.06
CA GLY A 84 17.02 -11.25 13.63
C GLY A 84 18.48 -10.83 13.78
N LYS A 85 18.81 -9.54 13.59
CA LYS A 85 20.18 -9.01 13.79
C LYS A 85 20.19 -7.56 14.25
N ASP A 86 21.32 -7.14 14.83
CA ASP A 86 21.66 -5.74 15.14
C ASP A 86 20.61 -5.04 16.00
N ALA A 87 20.21 -5.66 17.12
CA ALA A 87 19.23 -5.07 18.01
C ALA A 87 19.75 -3.83 18.73
N GLU A 88 18.88 -2.83 18.80
CA GLU A 88 19.16 -1.57 19.49
C GLU A 88 18.05 -1.24 20.49
N MET A 89 18.46 -0.75 21.66
CA MET A 89 17.55 -0.25 22.66
C MET A 89 16.98 1.10 22.22
N VAL A 90 15.66 1.22 22.18
CA VAL A 90 14.97 2.47 21.84
C VAL A 90 14.38 3.16 23.08
N TYR A 91 14.18 2.42 24.16
CA TYR A 91 13.71 2.99 25.41
C TYR A 91 14.05 2.14 26.65
N SER A 92 14.34 2.83 27.75
CA SER A 92 14.37 2.29 29.10
C SER A 92 13.76 3.31 30.06
N SER A 93 12.86 2.87 30.95
CA SER A 93 12.26 3.74 31.97
C SER A 93 13.23 4.16 33.09
N LYS A 94 14.41 3.53 33.18
CA LYS A 94 15.46 3.86 34.17
C LYS A 94 16.75 4.35 33.52
N ASN A 95 16.73 4.70 32.22
CA ASN A 95 17.90 5.10 31.43
C ASN A 95 19.06 4.09 31.46
N SER A 96 18.76 2.79 31.57
CA SER A 96 19.75 1.71 31.50
C SER A 96 20.32 1.59 30.09
N THR A 97 21.63 1.38 29.99
CA THR A 97 22.36 1.13 28.74
C THR A 97 22.51 -0.36 28.41
N THR A 98 21.97 -1.26 29.25
CA THR A 98 22.03 -2.71 28.98
C THR A 98 21.29 -3.02 27.69
N GLY A 99 22.03 -3.54 26.71
CA GLY A 99 21.54 -3.86 25.37
C GLY A 99 20.51 -4.98 25.33
N TYR A 100 19.98 -5.22 24.14
CA TYR A 100 19.08 -6.31 23.81
C TYR A 100 19.72 -7.12 22.69
N SER A 101 19.64 -8.45 22.76
CA SER A 101 20.10 -9.33 21.69
C SER A 101 18.92 -9.67 20.79
N ALA A 102 19.10 -9.65 19.47
CA ALA A 102 17.99 -9.93 18.56
C ALA A 102 17.54 -11.39 18.70
N ASP A 103 16.22 -11.60 18.78
CA ASP A 103 15.66 -12.95 18.75
C ASP A 103 15.42 -13.41 17.32
N ASN A 104 15.59 -14.72 17.15
CA ASN A 104 15.17 -15.46 15.98
C ASN A 104 13.85 -16.16 16.24
N PHE A 105 12.95 -16.16 15.25
CA PHE A 105 11.64 -16.82 15.37
C PHE A 105 11.51 -17.98 14.40
N VAL A 106 11.34 -19.20 14.92
CA VAL A 106 11.23 -20.44 14.13
C VAL A 106 9.79 -20.92 14.09
N PHE A 107 9.20 -20.85 12.92
CA PHE A 107 7.86 -21.32 12.63
C PHE A 107 7.90 -22.73 12.06
N LYS A 108 7.35 -23.70 12.79
CA LYS A 108 7.27 -25.12 12.42
C LYS A 108 5.82 -25.58 12.24
N ASN A 109 5.66 -26.75 11.62
CA ASN A 109 4.39 -27.46 11.46
C ASN A 109 3.31 -26.60 10.78
N ILE A 110 3.49 -26.33 9.48
CA ILE A 110 2.47 -25.65 8.67
C ILE A 110 1.32 -26.63 8.43
N ASN A 111 0.13 -26.30 8.89
CA ASN A 111 -1.05 -27.13 8.69
C ASN A 111 -1.71 -26.93 7.32
N ALA A 112 -2.77 -27.69 7.08
CA ALA A 112 -3.51 -27.68 5.81
C ALA A 112 -4.13 -26.31 5.43
N ASN A 113 -4.14 -25.33 6.34
CA ASN A 113 -4.65 -23.98 6.09
C ASN A 113 -3.51 -22.95 5.93
N ASN A 114 -2.26 -23.38 5.73
CA ASN A 114 -1.06 -22.54 5.72
C ASN A 114 -0.79 -21.80 7.05
N ASN A 115 -1.35 -22.27 8.17
CA ASN A 115 -1.06 -21.72 9.49
C ASN A 115 0.05 -22.52 10.15
N PHE A 116 0.97 -21.84 10.84
CA PHE A 116 1.98 -22.50 11.67
C PHE A 116 1.36 -22.97 12.99
N GLU A 117 1.60 -24.22 13.37
CA GLU A 117 1.10 -24.79 14.63
C GLU A 117 2.06 -24.59 15.79
N LYS A 118 3.36 -24.43 15.52
CA LYS A 118 4.37 -24.20 16.55
C LYS A 118 5.27 -23.04 16.19
N LEU A 119 5.53 -22.17 17.16
CA LEU A 119 6.51 -21.10 17.07
C LEU A 119 7.49 -21.24 18.22
N TYR A 120 8.77 -21.13 17.89
CA TYR A 120 9.85 -21.11 18.84
C TYR A 120 10.66 -19.83 18.70
N THR A 121 11.34 -19.43 19.75
CA THR A 121 12.29 -18.31 19.73
C THR A 121 13.60 -18.71 20.38
N TYR A 122 14.70 -18.12 19.92
CA TYR A 122 16.02 -18.27 20.53
C TYR A 122 16.84 -16.99 20.31
N ASP A 123 17.78 -16.74 21.21
CA ASP A 123 18.67 -15.56 21.16
C ASP A 123 19.79 -15.79 20.13
N ASP A 124 20.15 -14.76 19.36
CA ASP A 124 21.32 -14.79 18.45
C ASP A 124 22.61 -15.26 19.13
N ASN A 125 22.82 -14.93 20.41
CA ASN A 125 24.02 -15.33 21.14
C ASN A 125 24.07 -16.83 21.43
N ASP A 126 22.92 -17.50 21.44
CA ASP A 126 22.82 -18.95 21.67
C ASP A 126 23.24 -19.78 20.43
N MET A 127 23.52 -19.14 19.28
CA MET A 127 23.99 -19.80 18.04
C MET A 127 25.52 -19.99 17.95
N MET A 128 26.29 -19.51 18.94
CA MET A 128 27.76 -19.44 18.86
C MET A 128 28.47 -20.81 18.83
N ASP A 129 27.84 -21.89 19.31
CA ASP A 129 28.42 -23.25 19.34
C ASP A 129 27.69 -24.25 18.43
N GLY A 130 26.69 -23.79 17.66
CA GLY A 130 25.88 -24.62 16.76
C GLY A 130 24.84 -25.50 17.46
N LYS A 131 24.61 -25.33 18.77
CA LYS A 131 23.58 -26.05 19.51
C LYS A 131 22.38 -25.15 19.82
N LEU A 132 21.17 -25.72 19.69
CA LEU A 132 19.91 -25.05 20.00
C LEU A 132 19.54 -25.30 21.47
N ASP A 133 20.42 -24.91 22.39
CA ASP A 133 20.30 -25.31 23.81
C ASP A 133 19.23 -24.50 24.58
N ASN A 134 18.82 -23.33 24.06
CA ASN A 134 17.90 -22.38 24.72
C ASN A 134 16.64 -22.05 23.88
N VAL A 135 16.05 -23.04 23.21
CA VAL A 135 14.82 -22.84 22.43
C VAL A 135 13.62 -22.68 23.35
N ARG A 136 12.89 -21.57 23.19
CA ARG A 136 11.71 -21.24 24.00
C ARG A 136 10.44 -21.32 23.16
N ASP A 137 9.38 -21.85 23.77
CA ASP A 137 8.04 -21.79 23.16
C ASP A 137 7.58 -20.34 23.05
N ALA A 138 7.01 -19.99 21.90
CA ALA A 138 6.40 -18.70 21.67
C ALA A 138 5.01 -18.85 21.06
N SER A 139 4.18 -17.85 21.27
CA SER A 139 2.86 -17.75 20.65
C SER A 139 2.85 -16.65 19.61
N PHE A 140 2.02 -16.82 18.58
CA PHE A 140 1.92 -15.90 17.47
C PHE A 140 0.47 -15.52 17.21
N LYS A 141 0.21 -14.24 16.97
CA LYS A 141 -1.09 -13.74 16.58
C LYS A 141 -0.94 -12.77 15.41
N LYS A 142 -1.78 -12.94 14.38
CA LYS A 142 -1.98 -11.88 13.38
C LYS A 142 -2.80 -10.75 13.99
N LEU A 143 -2.30 -9.53 13.87
CA LEU A 143 -2.96 -8.33 14.37
C LEU A 143 -3.80 -7.70 13.26
N ASP A 144 -4.96 -7.18 13.66
CA ASP A 144 -5.83 -6.34 12.86
C ASP A 144 -5.68 -4.89 13.36
N PRO A 145 -5.01 -3.99 12.62
CA PRO A 145 -4.82 -2.60 13.06
C PRO A 145 -6.13 -1.85 13.36
N SER A 146 -7.26 -2.26 12.77
CA SER A 146 -8.54 -1.62 13.10
C SER A 146 -9.06 -1.97 14.49
N LYS A 147 -8.63 -3.11 15.05
CA LYS A 147 -9.10 -3.65 16.34
C LYS A 147 -8.03 -3.63 17.41
N ASP A 148 -6.81 -4.04 17.07
CA ASP A 148 -5.74 -4.29 18.01
C ASP A 148 -4.86 -3.05 18.28
N PHE A 149 -4.76 -2.10 17.34
CA PHE A 149 -3.85 -0.94 17.43
C PHE A 149 -4.42 0.21 18.28
N THR A 150 -4.93 -0.07 19.47
CA THR A 150 -5.35 1.02 20.38
C THR A 150 -4.21 2.02 20.63
N SER A 151 -4.54 3.28 20.96
CA SER A 151 -3.52 4.28 21.32
C SER A 151 -2.60 3.76 22.43
N ALA A 152 -3.14 3.01 23.41
CA ALA A 152 -2.34 2.38 24.46
C ALA A 152 -1.39 1.31 23.91
N TYR A 153 -1.87 0.48 22.99
CA TYR A 153 -1.06 -0.53 22.32
C TYR A 153 0.12 0.10 21.56
N ILE A 154 -0.14 1.12 20.74
CA ILE A 154 0.93 1.76 19.95
C ILE A 154 1.89 2.53 20.86
N ASN A 155 1.39 3.24 21.88
CA ASN A 155 2.24 3.92 22.88
C ASN A 155 3.16 2.95 23.64
N SER A 156 2.78 1.67 23.73
CA SER A 156 3.64 0.63 24.31
C SER A 156 4.76 0.13 23.38
N TYR A 157 4.93 0.74 22.21
CA TYR A 157 6.02 0.42 21.29
C TYR A 157 6.69 1.67 20.72
N TYR A 158 5.96 2.77 20.58
CA TYR A 158 6.40 3.99 19.91
C TYR A 158 6.02 5.24 20.69
N TRP A 159 6.90 6.24 20.67
CA TRP A 159 6.65 7.56 21.21
C TRP A 159 5.82 8.42 20.25
N LYS A 160 5.07 9.39 20.80
CA LYS A 160 4.20 10.28 20.01
C LYS A 160 4.93 11.10 18.94
N ASN A 161 6.22 11.35 19.12
CA ASN A 161 7.08 12.06 18.18
C ASN A 161 7.65 11.14 17.07
N GLU A 162 7.51 9.83 17.18
CA GLU A 162 7.94 8.90 16.14
C GLU A 162 6.94 8.90 14.98
N PRO A 163 7.40 8.94 13.72
CA PRO A 163 6.53 8.89 12.54
C PRO A 163 5.60 7.66 12.53
N GLU A 164 6.10 6.51 13.00
CA GLU A 164 5.37 5.25 13.13
C GLU A 164 4.19 5.38 14.09
N TYR A 165 4.33 6.10 15.21
CA TYR A 165 3.24 6.32 16.14
C TYR A 165 2.07 7.04 15.46
N THR A 166 2.36 8.13 14.77
CA THR A 166 1.35 8.91 14.04
C THR A 166 0.72 8.06 12.93
N THR A 167 1.54 7.29 12.23
CA THR A 167 1.09 6.41 11.16
C THR A 167 0.15 5.33 11.68
N TYR A 168 0.53 4.59 12.72
CA TYR A 168 -0.24 3.48 13.25
C TYR A 168 -1.50 3.94 13.97
N THR A 169 -1.46 5.08 14.67
CA THR A 169 -2.67 5.63 15.32
C THR A 169 -3.70 6.07 14.30
N SER A 170 -3.27 6.55 13.12
CA SER A 170 -4.18 6.86 12.01
C SER A 170 -4.86 5.63 11.39
N LEU A 171 -4.38 4.41 11.67
CA LEU A 171 -5.01 3.17 11.19
C LEU A 171 -6.26 2.80 12.00
N VAL A 172 -6.36 3.26 13.24
CA VAL A 172 -7.47 2.99 14.18
C VAL A 172 -8.76 3.70 13.76
N THR A 173 -8.63 4.92 13.23
CA THR A 173 -9.74 5.84 12.99
C THR A 173 -10.48 5.59 11.66
N ASN A 174 -9.98 4.72 10.78
CA ASN A 174 -10.56 4.51 9.44
C ASN A 174 -11.68 3.45 9.38
N THR A 175 -12.12 2.88 10.50
CA THR A 175 -13.01 1.68 10.50
C THR A 175 -14.40 1.90 11.08
N THR A 176 -14.73 3.10 11.55
CA THR A 176 -16.00 3.35 12.26
C THR A 176 -16.95 4.22 11.44
N THR A 177 -17.45 3.72 10.31
CA THR A 177 -18.76 4.18 9.78
C THR A 177 -19.36 3.19 8.78
N THR A 178 -20.15 2.26 9.28
CA THR A 178 -21.26 1.65 8.53
C THR A 178 -22.40 1.37 9.51
N VAL A 179 -23.38 2.27 9.54
CA VAL A 179 -24.73 1.98 10.04
C VAL A 179 -25.70 2.46 8.97
N ASN A 180 -26.58 1.55 8.56
CA ASN A 180 -27.68 1.79 7.64
C ASN A 180 -28.67 2.80 8.23
N THR A 181 -29.17 3.72 7.40
CA THR A 181 -30.60 4.08 7.39
C THR A 181 -30.96 4.76 6.08
N SER A 182 -32.11 4.34 5.58
CA SER A 182 -32.82 4.84 4.42
C SER A 182 -33.48 6.20 4.67
N ASN A 183 -33.69 6.93 3.58
CA ASN A 183 -34.57 8.08 3.35
C ASN A 183 -34.12 9.52 3.69
N THR A 184 -34.06 10.27 2.59
CA THR A 184 -34.52 11.66 2.36
C THR A 184 -33.83 12.84 3.07
N GLY A 185 -33.09 13.60 2.25
CA GLY A 185 -33.05 15.06 2.30
C GLY A 185 -31.99 15.72 3.19
N SER A 186 -31.21 16.62 2.56
CA SER A 186 -30.38 17.66 3.15
C SER A 186 -28.92 17.35 3.51
N SER A 187 -28.12 18.41 3.41
CA SER A 187 -26.66 18.55 3.35
C SER A 187 -25.89 18.43 4.67
N SER A 188 -24.56 18.21 4.57
CA SER A 188 -23.50 18.33 5.61
C SER A 188 -23.51 17.23 6.69
N SER A 189 -22.46 16.83 7.40
CA SER A 189 -21.03 17.19 7.57
C SER A 189 -20.40 16.00 8.33
N SER A 190 -19.14 15.64 8.05
CA SER A 190 -18.40 14.59 8.79
C SER A 190 -18.31 14.91 10.29
N GLY A 191 -18.52 13.91 11.15
CA GLY A 191 -18.56 14.02 12.61
C GLY A 191 -17.22 14.33 13.32
N GLU A 192 -16.28 15.00 12.64
CA GLU A 192 -15.11 15.60 13.30
C GLU A 192 -15.62 16.77 14.17
N LYS A 193 -15.05 16.99 15.36
CA LYS A 193 -15.42 18.12 16.25
C LYS A 193 -14.25 19.09 16.48
N PHE A 194 -13.36 19.21 15.50
CA PHE A 194 -12.22 20.12 15.52
C PHE A 194 -11.77 20.52 14.11
N TYR A 195 -11.03 21.62 14.02
CA TYR A 195 -10.48 22.17 12.78
C TYR A 195 -9.01 21.79 12.66
N ARG A 196 -8.65 21.14 11.54
CA ARG A 196 -7.27 20.84 11.18
C ARG A 196 -6.71 21.95 10.31
N LEU A 197 -5.89 22.80 10.92
CA LEU A 197 -5.35 24.02 10.31
C LEU A 197 -4.17 23.69 9.40
N LYS A 198 -4.28 24.07 8.13
CA LYS A 198 -3.20 24.00 7.14
C LYS A 198 -3.02 25.36 6.49
N PHE A 199 -1.78 25.72 6.18
CA PHE A 199 -1.45 26.90 5.39
C PHE A 199 -0.81 26.47 4.08
N ARG A 200 -1.27 27.05 2.97
CA ARG A 200 -0.66 26.88 1.66
C ARG A 200 -0.02 28.19 1.24
N ASN A 201 1.27 28.11 0.91
CA ASN A 201 1.97 29.24 0.33
C ASN A 201 1.65 29.33 -1.16
N LYS A 202 0.81 30.29 -1.55
CA LYS A 202 0.59 30.68 -2.95
C LYS A 202 1.40 31.92 -3.35
N CYS A 203 2.27 32.40 -2.47
CA CYS A 203 3.25 33.42 -2.79
C CYS A 203 4.44 32.79 -3.55
N ILE A 204 5.02 33.54 -4.48
CA ILE A 204 6.19 33.11 -5.27
C ILE A 204 7.47 32.96 -4.45
N LYS A 205 7.49 33.52 -3.23
CA LYS A 205 8.61 33.42 -2.28
C LYS A 205 8.24 32.48 -1.13
N PRO A 206 9.22 31.76 -0.55
CA PRO A 206 9.01 31.04 0.70
C PRO A 206 8.53 31.98 1.81
N ILE A 207 7.62 31.49 2.64
CA ILE A 207 7.05 32.26 3.77
C ILE A 207 7.31 31.55 5.09
N LYS A 208 7.36 32.32 6.17
CA LYS A 208 7.32 31.85 7.55
C LYS A 208 5.97 32.20 8.15
N VAL A 209 5.32 31.22 8.77
CA VAL A 209 4.00 31.38 9.43
C VAL A 209 4.14 31.18 10.94
N LEU A 210 3.47 32.03 11.71
CA LEU A 210 3.26 31.96 13.14
C LEU A 210 1.74 31.96 13.36
N ILE A 211 1.22 31.05 14.19
CA ILE A 211 -0.23 30.97 14.46
C ILE A 211 -0.52 31.20 15.94
N ARG A 212 -1.76 31.56 16.22
CA ARG A 212 -2.36 31.55 17.54
C ARG A 212 -3.72 30.87 17.47
N TYR A 213 -3.94 29.85 18.28
CA TYR A 213 -5.14 29.02 18.26
C TYR A 213 -5.53 28.64 19.68
N LEU A 214 -6.80 28.26 19.89
CA LEU A 214 -7.25 27.68 21.14
C LEU A 214 -6.90 26.19 21.10
N ASP A 215 -6.20 25.67 22.10
CA ASP A 215 -5.93 24.24 22.21
C ASP A 215 -7.11 23.47 22.85
N PHE A 216 -6.99 22.15 22.94
CA PHE A 216 -8.01 21.28 23.55
C PHE A 216 -8.11 21.40 25.08
N ASN A 217 -7.22 22.18 25.71
CA ASN A 217 -7.29 22.52 27.13
C ASN A 217 -7.90 23.92 27.34
N ASN A 218 -8.56 24.48 26.32
CA ASN A 218 -9.14 25.81 26.32
C ASN A 218 -8.12 26.94 26.58
N LYS A 219 -6.86 26.74 26.21
CA LYS A 219 -5.80 27.76 26.33
C LYS A 219 -5.43 28.31 24.96
N TRP A 220 -5.33 29.64 24.86
CA TRP A 220 -4.79 30.29 23.66
C TRP A 220 -3.28 30.13 23.61
N VAL A 221 -2.79 29.42 22.61
CA VAL A 221 -1.37 29.12 22.41
C VAL A 221 -0.89 29.72 21.10
N SER A 222 0.32 30.27 21.09
CA SER A 222 1.02 30.73 19.89
C SER A 222 2.17 29.78 19.54
N LYS A 223 2.25 29.33 18.30
CA LYS A 223 3.27 28.39 17.79
C LYS A 223 3.79 28.83 16.42
N GLY A 224 5.03 28.47 16.11
CA GLY A 224 5.75 28.80 14.88
C GLY A 224 7.26 28.70 15.08
N TRP A 225 8.10 29.01 14.10
CA TRP A 225 7.79 29.39 12.72
C TRP A 225 7.76 28.16 11.81
N TRP A 226 6.71 27.99 10.99
CA TRP A 226 6.74 27.04 9.88
C TRP A 226 7.23 27.74 8.63
N THR A 227 8.26 27.18 7.98
CA THR A 227 8.67 27.63 6.66
C THR A 227 7.90 26.85 5.60
N ILE A 228 7.25 27.56 4.68
CA ILE A 228 6.42 26.97 3.63
C ILE A 228 6.96 27.44 2.28
N ASP A 229 7.52 26.51 1.52
CA ASP A 229 8.00 26.81 0.16
C ASP A 229 6.85 27.12 -0.79
N THR A 230 7.18 27.81 -1.88
CA THR A 230 6.23 28.17 -2.94
C THR A 230 5.40 26.95 -3.37
N ASN A 231 4.08 27.12 -3.40
CA ASN A 231 3.06 26.11 -3.71
C ASN A 231 2.96 24.89 -2.76
N LYS A 232 3.69 24.88 -1.64
CA LYS A 232 3.55 23.82 -0.62
C LYS A 232 2.45 24.15 0.39
N THR A 233 1.89 23.08 0.97
CA THR A 233 0.90 23.15 2.06
C THR A 233 1.51 22.50 3.29
N VAL A 234 1.43 23.18 4.42
CA VAL A 234 1.93 22.69 5.70
C VAL A 234 0.76 22.61 6.68
N TYR A 235 0.61 21.45 7.33
CA TYR A 235 -0.21 21.32 8.53
C TYR A 235 0.48 22.06 9.67
N VAL A 236 -0.28 22.90 10.36
CA VAL A 236 0.25 23.69 11.46
C VAL A 236 -0.25 23.15 12.79
N GLU A 237 -1.56 23.05 13.03
CA GLU A 237 -2.15 22.56 14.29
C GLU A 237 -3.63 22.17 14.16
N ASP A 238 -4.16 21.45 15.16
CA ASP A 238 -5.59 21.18 15.34
C ASP A 238 -6.18 22.11 16.43
N SER A 239 -7.41 22.59 16.25
CA SER A 239 -8.10 23.44 17.23
C SER A 239 -9.58 23.06 17.36
N PRO A 240 -10.17 22.97 18.57
CA PRO A 240 -11.62 22.84 18.74
C PRO A 240 -12.37 24.14 18.38
N ASN A 241 -11.66 25.27 18.23
CA ASN A 241 -12.25 26.59 18.04
C ASN A 241 -12.28 27.00 16.57
N SER A 242 -13.37 27.63 16.16
CA SER A 242 -13.57 28.13 14.79
C SER A 242 -12.79 29.41 14.50
N ILE A 243 -12.25 30.06 15.53
CA ILE A 243 -11.43 31.26 15.43
C ILE A 243 -9.97 30.92 15.73
N PHE A 244 -9.09 31.30 14.82
CA PHE A 244 -7.64 31.24 14.98
C PHE A 244 -7.01 32.46 14.32
N TYR A 245 -5.74 32.70 14.60
CA TYR A 245 -5.04 33.85 14.09
C TYR A 245 -3.69 33.45 13.49
N TYR A 246 -3.20 34.21 12.53
CA TYR A 246 -1.88 33.99 11.95
C TYR A 246 -1.13 35.29 11.70
N TYR A 247 0.18 35.24 11.82
CA TYR A 247 1.11 36.22 11.30
C TYR A 247 1.99 35.50 10.30
N ALA A 248 2.25 36.09 9.14
CA ALA A 248 3.22 35.54 8.20
C ALA A 248 4.16 36.61 7.67
N LYS A 249 5.33 36.17 7.21
CA LYS A 249 6.25 37.02 6.45
C LYS A 249 7.02 36.21 5.43
N THR A 250 7.49 36.83 4.35
CA THR A 250 8.45 36.18 3.46
C THR A 250 9.75 35.90 4.21
N THR A 251 10.51 34.90 3.75
CA THR A 251 11.80 34.57 4.39
C THR A 251 12.80 35.72 4.35
N ASP A 252 12.72 36.59 3.34
CA ASP A 252 13.48 37.84 3.22
C ASP A 252 12.89 39.02 4.03
N GLY A 253 11.75 38.82 4.70
CA GLY A 253 11.06 39.83 5.51
C GLY A 253 10.39 40.97 4.74
N LYS A 254 10.46 40.99 3.40
CA LYS A 254 9.95 42.12 2.59
C LYS A 254 8.43 42.22 2.51
N LEU A 255 7.72 41.10 2.64
CA LEU A 255 6.26 41.08 2.70
C LEU A 255 5.82 40.49 4.04
N VAL A 256 4.83 41.14 4.66
CA VAL A 256 4.28 40.76 5.97
C VAL A 256 2.76 40.72 5.88
N TRP A 257 2.17 39.64 6.38
CA TRP A 257 0.74 39.48 6.58
C TRP A 257 0.46 39.63 8.08
N SER A 258 0.18 40.86 8.49
CA SER A 258 -0.15 41.22 9.88
C SER A 258 -1.42 42.04 9.98
N ASP A 259 -1.90 42.21 11.20
CA ASP A 259 -3.05 43.03 11.60
C ASP A 259 -2.70 43.76 12.90
N ASN A 260 -2.67 45.09 12.87
CA ASN A 260 -2.22 45.93 13.98
C ASN A 260 -3.23 45.95 15.14
N ASP A 261 -4.48 45.54 14.92
CA ASP A 261 -5.52 45.51 15.94
C ASP A 261 -5.43 44.25 16.82
N ASN A 262 -4.61 43.28 16.41
CA ASN A 262 -4.49 41.96 17.04
C ASN A 262 -3.07 41.64 17.49
N MET A 263 -2.43 42.58 18.19
CA MET A 263 -1.08 42.42 18.74
C MET A 263 -1.03 41.39 19.87
N ARG A 264 -0.20 40.34 19.75
CA ARG A 264 0.00 39.30 20.77
C ARG A 264 1.49 38.97 20.92
N ASP A 265 1.90 38.64 22.14
CA ASP A 265 3.27 38.21 22.43
C ASP A 265 3.54 36.80 21.91
N TYR A 266 4.71 36.62 21.30
CA TYR A 266 5.32 35.32 21.08
C TYR A 266 6.82 35.42 21.36
N LYS A 267 7.26 34.75 22.43
CA LYS A 267 8.66 34.74 22.91
C LYS A 267 9.23 36.14 23.16
N GLY A 268 8.44 37.02 23.80
CA GLY A 268 8.89 38.37 24.19
C GLY A 268 8.85 39.40 23.07
N THR A 269 8.30 39.06 21.89
CA THR A 269 8.08 39.99 20.78
C THR A 269 6.59 40.04 20.44
N LYS A 270 6.04 41.25 20.25
CA LYS A 270 4.64 41.41 19.83
C LYS A 270 4.49 41.31 18.31
N TYR A 271 3.53 40.51 17.86
CA TYR A 271 3.17 40.35 16.45
C TYR A 271 1.67 40.65 16.26
N GLY A 272 1.33 41.34 15.17
CA GLY A 272 -0.05 41.63 14.81
C GLY A 272 -0.68 40.48 14.04
N PHE A 273 -1.47 39.63 14.69
CA PHE A 273 -2.03 38.42 14.06
C PHE A 273 -3.34 38.70 13.31
N ARG A 274 -3.42 38.32 12.03
CA ARG A 274 -4.68 38.35 11.26
C ARG A 274 -5.65 37.27 11.75
N LYS A 275 -6.90 37.67 12.00
CA LYS A 275 -7.99 36.75 12.36
C LYS A 275 -8.42 35.90 11.16
N LEU A 276 -8.63 34.61 11.40
CA LEU A 276 -9.30 33.67 10.51
C LEU A 276 -10.47 33.04 11.28
N GLU A 277 -11.65 33.11 10.68
CA GLU A 277 -12.88 32.58 11.24
C GLU A 277 -13.48 31.56 10.27
N LYS A 278 -14.00 30.46 10.81
CA LYS A 278 -14.62 29.35 10.08
C LYS A 278 -16.03 29.11 10.63
N SER A 279 -16.92 28.55 9.81
CA SER A 279 -18.27 28.21 10.26
C SER A 279 -18.23 27.03 11.23
N ASN A 280 -19.16 26.99 12.20
CA ASN A 280 -19.27 25.88 13.15
C ASN A 280 -19.81 24.57 12.52
N GLN A 281 -20.32 24.63 11.29
CA GLN A 281 -20.85 23.48 10.53
C GLN A 281 -19.77 22.72 9.71
N ASP A 282 -18.52 23.13 9.87
CA ASP A 282 -17.44 22.89 8.89
C ASP A 282 -16.23 22.16 9.52
N TYR A 283 -16.39 21.38 10.59
CA TYR A 283 -15.27 20.66 11.19
C TYR A 283 -14.51 19.79 10.18
N GLY A 284 -13.18 19.73 10.32
CA GLY A 284 -12.28 18.99 9.44
C GLY A 284 -11.09 19.79 8.91
N SER A 285 -10.51 19.36 7.78
CA SER A 285 -9.26 19.93 7.27
C SER A 285 -9.46 21.19 6.44
N TRP A 286 -8.86 22.29 6.89
CA TRP A 286 -8.94 23.59 6.24
C TRP A 286 -7.59 24.10 5.77
N ILE A 287 -7.54 24.54 4.50
CA ILE A 287 -6.36 25.14 3.91
C ILE A 287 -6.58 26.65 3.78
N SER A 288 -5.80 27.43 4.52
CA SER A 288 -5.72 28.89 4.38
C SER A 288 -4.60 29.24 3.41
N ASN A 289 -4.95 29.91 2.30
CA ASN A 289 -3.97 30.32 1.29
C ASN A 289 -3.35 31.66 1.69
N ILE A 290 -2.02 31.77 1.60
CA ILE A 290 -1.30 33.04 1.72
C ILE A 290 -0.75 33.40 0.34
N THR A 291 -1.16 34.55 -0.22
CA THR A 291 -0.77 35.04 -1.55
C THR A 291 0.07 36.31 -1.43
N CYS A 292 0.98 36.58 -2.38
CA CYS A 292 1.77 37.82 -2.38
C CYS A 292 0.96 39.07 -2.79
N THR A 293 -0.26 38.90 -3.28
CA THR A 293 -1.12 40.02 -3.70
C THR A 293 -1.91 40.51 -2.50
N ASN A 294 -1.72 41.76 -2.10
CA ASN A 294 -2.55 42.42 -1.12
C ASN A 294 -4.00 42.42 -1.63
N GLN A 295 -4.88 41.59 -1.05
CA GLN A 295 -6.32 41.84 -1.16
C GLN A 295 -6.73 42.76 -0.02
N THR A 296 -6.79 44.06 -0.32
CA THR A 296 -7.86 44.91 0.20
C THR A 296 -9.11 44.67 -0.64
N ASN A 297 -10.22 44.35 0.02
CA ASN A 297 -11.53 44.15 -0.61
C ASN A 297 -11.98 45.43 -1.34
N SER A 298 -12.38 45.29 -2.60
CA SER A 298 -13.53 46.00 -3.17
C SER A 298 -14.05 45.28 -4.40
N GLN A 299 -15.37 45.09 -4.42
CA GLN A 299 -16.11 44.59 -5.56
C GLN A 299 -15.92 45.52 -6.76
N THR A 300 -15.51 45.00 -7.91
CA THR A 300 -16.10 45.42 -9.19
C THR A 300 -15.95 44.30 -10.21
N THR A 301 -17.08 43.95 -10.81
CA THR A 301 -17.28 42.99 -11.88
C THR A 301 -16.43 43.36 -13.11
N THR A 302 -15.59 42.46 -13.58
CA THR A 302 -15.23 42.41 -15.01
C THR A 302 -14.71 41.03 -15.40
N THR A 303 -15.48 40.42 -16.28
CA THR A 303 -15.28 39.12 -16.93
C THR A 303 -13.97 39.11 -17.71
N GLN A 304 -13.02 38.25 -17.34
CA GLN A 304 -12.01 37.78 -18.28
C GLN A 304 -11.69 36.30 -18.03
N THR A 305 -12.12 35.51 -18.99
CA THR A 305 -12.04 34.07 -19.09
C THR A 305 -10.57 33.68 -19.34
N THR A 306 -9.87 33.18 -18.33
CA THR A 306 -8.64 32.42 -18.53
C THR A 306 -8.81 31.04 -17.90
N SER A 307 -9.20 30.10 -18.75
CA SER A 307 -9.36 28.68 -18.47
C SER A 307 -8.01 28.07 -18.04
N THR A 308 -7.74 28.06 -16.74
CA THR A 308 -6.77 27.14 -16.15
C THR A 308 -7.50 25.83 -15.90
N SER A 309 -7.19 24.83 -16.74
CA SER A 309 -7.71 23.46 -16.62
C SER A 309 -7.26 22.85 -15.30
N THR A 310 -8.09 23.03 -14.27
CA THR A 310 -8.15 22.10 -13.15
C THR A 310 -8.59 20.77 -13.74
N THR A 311 -7.68 19.80 -13.87
CA THR A 311 -8.04 18.44 -14.26
C THR A 311 -9.05 17.94 -13.23
N ASN A 312 -10.31 17.96 -13.62
CA ASN A 312 -11.44 17.58 -12.81
C ASN A 312 -11.28 16.07 -12.56
N THR A 313 -10.83 15.67 -11.37
CA THR A 313 -10.67 14.26 -10.98
C THR A 313 -11.99 13.49 -11.04
N ARG A 314 -13.13 14.18 -11.28
CA ARG A 314 -14.49 13.64 -11.40
C ARG A 314 -14.80 12.93 -12.73
N ASP A 315 -13.92 12.98 -13.76
CA ASP A 315 -14.17 12.30 -15.06
C ASP A 315 -13.09 11.27 -15.46
N VAL A 316 -12.31 10.75 -14.51
CA VAL A 316 -11.40 9.60 -14.77
C VAL A 316 -12.10 8.29 -14.44
N LYS A 317 -12.06 7.33 -15.36
CA LYS A 317 -12.47 5.94 -15.14
C LYS A 317 -11.30 4.96 -15.29
N VAL A 318 -11.20 4.01 -14.37
CA VAL A 318 -10.26 2.88 -14.44
C VAL A 318 -10.98 1.66 -15.00
N HIS A 319 -10.55 1.18 -16.16
CA HIS A 319 -11.06 -0.02 -16.79
C HIS A 319 -10.08 -1.17 -16.56
N LEU A 320 -10.47 -2.16 -15.75
CA LEU A 320 -9.77 -3.44 -15.67
C LEU A 320 -10.46 -4.45 -16.60
N VAL A 321 -9.67 -5.08 -17.47
CA VAL A 321 -10.04 -6.25 -18.27
C VAL A 321 -9.13 -7.40 -17.83
N MET A 322 -9.69 -8.35 -17.09
CA MET A 322 -8.98 -9.54 -16.64
C MET A 322 -9.38 -10.73 -17.51
N VAL A 323 -8.41 -11.37 -18.15
CA VAL A 323 -8.60 -12.54 -19.02
C VAL A 323 -7.90 -13.73 -18.37
N ALA A 324 -8.64 -14.80 -18.07
CA ALA A 324 -8.15 -15.85 -17.19
C ALA A 324 -8.57 -17.26 -17.66
N ASP A 325 -7.60 -18.13 -17.90
CA ASP A 325 -7.77 -19.55 -18.25
C ASP A 325 -8.17 -20.41 -17.04
N THR A 326 -9.33 -20.12 -16.43
CA THR A 326 -9.73 -20.75 -15.16
C THR A 326 -10.18 -22.20 -15.30
N ASN A 327 -10.46 -22.65 -16.53
CA ASN A 327 -10.96 -24.00 -16.81
C ASN A 327 -9.82 -24.96 -17.16
N ASP A 328 -8.58 -24.48 -17.30
CA ASP A 328 -7.43 -25.34 -17.54
C ASP A 328 -7.24 -26.35 -16.40
N PRO A 329 -7.13 -27.66 -16.69
CA PRO A 329 -7.06 -28.70 -15.66
C PRO A 329 -5.75 -28.70 -14.86
N LYS A 330 -4.68 -28.05 -15.35
CA LYS A 330 -3.36 -28.03 -14.71
C LYS A 330 -3.13 -26.76 -13.91
N ILE A 331 -3.55 -25.61 -14.43
CA ILE A 331 -3.28 -24.29 -13.83
C ILE A 331 -4.52 -23.49 -13.46
N GLY A 332 -5.73 -23.94 -13.83
CA GLY A 332 -6.96 -23.17 -13.66
C GLY A 332 -7.25 -22.74 -12.23
N ALA A 333 -6.88 -23.55 -11.23
CA ALA A 333 -7.00 -23.18 -9.82
C ALA A 333 -6.06 -22.02 -9.42
N SER A 334 -4.83 -22.00 -9.95
CA SER A 334 -3.89 -20.89 -9.76
C SER A 334 -4.36 -19.62 -10.47
N VAL A 335 -4.76 -19.77 -11.73
CA VAL A 335 -5.28 -18.69 -12.56
C VAL A 335 -6.55 -18.06 -11.95
N ARG A 336 -7.41 -18.86 -11.31
CA ARG A 336 -8.55 -18.36 -10.54
C ARG A 336 -8.11 -17.45 -9.39
N ARG A 337 -7.05 -17.80 -8.67
CA ARG A 337 -6.49 -16.94 -7.60
C ARG A 337 -5.96 -15.63 -8.17
N ASP A 338 -5.23 -15.67 -9.29
CA ASP A 338 -4.76 -14.46 -9.96
C ASP A 338 -5.92 -13.53 -10.37
N LEU A 339 -6.96 -14.10 -10.98
CA LEU A 339 -8.19 -13.39 -11.35
C LEU A 339 -8.79 -12.63 -10.17
N ASP A 340 -8.94 -13.30 -9.03
CA ASP A 340 -9.57 -12.72 -7.85
C ASP A 340 -8.67 -11.68 -7.17
N ASP A 341 -7.39 -11.97 -6.97
CA ASP A 341 -6.48 -11.08 -6.24
C ASP A 341 -6.13 -9.82 -7.02
N VAL A 342 -5.90 -9.92 -8.33
CA VAL A 342 -5.67 -8.74 -9.20
C VAL A 342 -6.93 -7.88 -9.28
N THR A 343 -8.10 -8.51 -9.39
CA THR A 343 -9.38 -7.78 -9.36
C THR A 343 -9.53 -7.01 -8.06
N ASN A 344 -9.33 -7.68 -6.93
CA ASN A 344 -9.48 -7.10 -5.60
C ASN A 344 -8.50 -5.95 -5.38
N LEU A 345 -7.23 -6.12 -5.82
CA LEU A 345 -6.20 -5.09 -5.75
C LEU A 345 -6.65 -3.80 -6.46
N PHE A 346 -7.04 -3.88 -7.73
CA PHE A 346 -7.41 -2.71 -8.51
C PHE A 346 -8.76 -2.11 -8.10
N GLN A 347 -9.70 -2.94 -7.66
CA GLN A 347 -10.96 -2.47 -7.08
C GLN A 347 -10.69 -1.63 -5.84
N LYS A 348 -9.88 -2.15 -4.91
CA LYS A 348 -9.54 -1.46 -3.66
C LYS A 348 -8.77 -0.18 -3.94
N ALA A 349 -7.76 -0.24 -4.81
CA ALA A 349 -6.99 0.93 -5.21
C ALA A 349 -7.89 2.03 -5.81
N SER A 350 -8.81 1.67 -6.70
CA SER A 350 -9.74 2.63 -7.34
C SER A 350 -10.70 3.27 -6.33
N ARG A 351 -11.20 2.47 -5.36
CA ARG A 351 -12.06 2.96 -4.28
C ARG A 351 -11.33 3.95 -3.37
N GLU A 352 -10.08 3.65 -3.02
CA GLU A 352 -9.26 4.48 -2.14
C GLU A 352 -9.11 5.92 -2.68
N ILE A 353 -8.92 6.08 -3.99
CA ILE A 353 -8.79 7.40 -4.64
C ILE A 353 -10.10 7.96 -5.19
N GLY A 354 -11.23 7.32 -4.90
CA GLY A 354 -12.57 7.79 -5.28
C GLY A 354 -12.82 7.88 -6.79
N VAL A 355 -12.16 7.06 -7.61
CA VAL A 355 -12.33 7.09 -9.09
C VAL A 355 -13.42 6.11 -9.52
N LYS A 356 -14.09 6.42 -10.64
CA LYS A 356 -15.00 5.45 -11.27
C LYS A 356 -14.17 4.28 -11.77
N TYR A 357 -14.68 3.06 -11.67
CA TYR A 357 -14.01 1.89 -12.21
C TYR A 357 -14.98 0.89 -12.81
N SER A 358 -14.49 0.07 -13.73
CA SER A 358 -15.19 -1.10 -14.27
C SER A 358 -14.26 -2.29 -14.30
N ILE A 359 -14.71 -3.41 -13.74
CA ILE A 359 -13.97 -4.67 -13.71
C ILE A 359 -14.67 -5.64 -14.65
N ASN A 360 -13.95 -6.10 -15.66
CA ASN A 360 -14.47 -6.98 -16.70
C ASN A 360 -13.67 -8.27 -16.66
N LYS A 361 -14.29 -9.35 -16.18
CA LYS A 361 -13.68 -10.67 -16.07
C LYS A 361 -14.09 -11.52 -17.28
N LEU A 362 -13.13 -12.04 -18.03
CA LEU A 362 -13.30 -12.91 -19.18
C LEU A 362 -12.63 -14.26 -18.89
N TYR A 363 -13.44 -15.28 -18.66
CA TYR A 363 -13.01 -16.64 -18.30
C TYR A 363 -14.10 -17.64 -18.70
N GLY A 364 -13.78 -18.94 -18.69
CA GLY A 364 -14.69 -19.98 -19.16
C GLY A 364 -15.12 -19.72 -20.61
N ASN A 365 -16.42 -19.70 -20.89
CA ASN A 365 -16.97 -19.53 -22.24
C ASN A 365 -16.69 -18.14 -22.88
N THR A 366 -16.02 -17.24 -22.18
CA THR A 366 -15.61 -15.93 -22.69
C THR A 366 -14.08 -15.79 -22.81
N PHE A 367 -13.34 -16.90 -22.64
CA PHE A 367 -11.88 -16.98 -22.73
C PHE A 367 -11.40 -17.10 -24.20
N ASP A 368 -12.01 -16.33 -25.09
CA ASP A 368 -11.72 -16.35 -26.53
C ASP A 368 -11.41 -14.94 -27.06
N LYS A 369 -10.76 -14.89 -28.23
CA LYS A 369 -10.36 -13.63 -28.87
C LYS A 369 -11.53 -12.71 -29.20
N SER A 370 -12.67 -13.25 -29.65
CA SER A 370 -13.83 -12.47 -30.04
C SER A 370 -14.43 -11.74 -28.83
N SER A 371 -14.62 -12.47 -27.73
CA SER A 371 -15.10 -11.94 -26.45
C SER A 371 -14.18 -10.83 -25.93
N ILE A 372 -12.86 -11.01 -26.01
CA ILE A 372 -11.88 -10.00 -25.60
C ILE A 372 -12.01 -8.70 -26.41
N ILE A 373 -12.02 -8.81 -27.73
CA ILE A 373 -12.10 -7.64 -28.63
C ILE A 373 -13.45 -6.92 -28.47
N SER A 374 -14.54 -7.69 -28.41
CA SER A 374 -15.89 -7.17 -28.18
C SER A 374 -15.98 -6.43 -26.84
N LYS A 375 -15.43 -7.02 -25.77
CA LYS A 375 -15.42 -6.39 -24.46
C LYS A 375 -14.68 -5.06 -24.48
N ILE A 376 -13.47 -5.00 -25.05
CA ILE A 376 -12.68 -3.76 -25.13
C ILE A 376 -13.44 -2.68 -25.93
N ASN A 377 -14.10 -3.06 -27.02
CA ASN A 377 -14.92 -2.12 -27.80
C ASN A 377 -16.11 -1.55 -27.00
N SER A 378 -16.69 -2.34 -26.10
CA SER A 378 -17.84 -1.91 -25.30
C SER A 378 -17.52 -0.94 -24.16
N LEU A 379 -16.23 -0.73 -23.82
CA LEU A 379 -15.85 -0.01 -22.59
C LEU A 379 -16.12 1.50 -22.61
N GLY A 380 -16.32 2.11 -23.79
CA GLY A 380 -16.51 3.56 -23.92
C GLY A 380 -15.32 4.36 -23.38
N ILE A 381 -14.10 3.92 -23.72
CA ILE A 381 -12.83 4.49 -23.23
C ILE A 381 -12.69 5.95 -23.68
N LYS A 382 -12.44 6.85 -22.72
CA LYS A 382 -12.17 8.27 -22.95
C LYS A 382 -10.68 8.60 -22.86
N SER A 383 -10.32 9.77 -23.36
CA SER A 383 -8.93 10.24 -23.41
C SER A 383 -8.25 10.42 -22.06
N ASN A 384 -9.00 10.61 -20.97
CA ASN A 384 -8.46 10.78 -19.61
C ASN A 384 -8.47 9.48 -18.78
N ASP A 385 -8.99 8.39 -19.35
CA ASP A 385 -9.17 7.13 -18.64
C ASP A 385 -7.86 6.35 -18.47
N VAL A 386 -7.95 5.33 -17.61
CA VAL A 386 -6.92 4.32 -17.43
C VAL A 386 -7.45 2.98 -17.90
N VAL A 387 -6.71 2.28 -18.76
CA VAL A 387 -7.04 0.92 -19.18
C VAL A 387 -5.95 -0.04 -18.71
N ILE A 388 -6.36 -1.07 -17.99
CA ILE A 388 -5.52 -2.14 -17.48
C ILE A 388 -6.04 -3.44 -18.04
N PHE A 389 -5.22 -4.09 -18.84
CA PHE A 389 -5.47 -5.43 -19.34
C PHE A 389 -4.52 -6.39 -18.64
N TYR A 390 -5.06 -7.43 -18.02
CA TYR A 390 -4.28 -8.44 -17.33
C TYR A 390 -4.71 -9.82 -17.83
N TYR A 391 -3.73 -10.60 -18.30
CA TYR A 391 -3.94 -11.97 -18.74
C TYR A 391 -3.24 -12.93 -17.77
N SER A 392 -3.91 -14.01 -17.36
CA SER A 392 -3.28 -15.14 -16.65
C SER A 392 -3.70 -16.45 -17.32
N GLY A 393 -2.73 -17.25 -17.75
CA GLY A 393 -2.98 -18.48 -18.51
C GLY A 393 -1.75 -18.99 -19.26
N HIS A 394 -1.98 -19.88 -20.22
CA HIS A 394 -0.91 -20.42 -21.05
C HIS A 394 -0.36 -19.39 -22.04
N GLY A 395 0.93 -19.50 -22.35
CA GLY A 395 1.58 -18.63 -23.31
C GLY A 395 2.73 -19.31 -24.00
N TYR A 396 3.13 -18.74 -25.13
CA TYR A 396 4.29 -19.19 -25.87
C TYR A 396 4.86 -18.06 -26.72
N ASN A 397 6.07 -18.26 -27.22
CA ASN A 397 6.66 -17.40 -28.24
C ASN A 397 7.02 -18.21 -29.48
N ASP A 398 7.05 -17.54 -30.62
CA ASP A 398 7.33 -18.16 -31.91
C ASP A 398 8.84 -18.30 -32.10
N THR A 399 9.26 -19.45 -32.65
CA THR A 399 10.67 -19.80 -32.89
C THR A 399 11.37 -18.86 -33.89
N ARG A 400 10.60 -18.27 -34.82
CA ARG A 400 11.12 -17.52 -35.97
C ARG A 400 10.97 -16.00 -35.87
N SER A 401 10.22 -15.50 -34.89
CA SER A 401 9.97 -14.06 -34.76
C SER A 401 10.88 -13.43 -33.71
N TYR A 402 11.36 -12.21 -33.91
CA TYR A 402 12.12 -11.45 -32.89
C TYR A 402 11.23 -10.86 -31.78
N ASN A 403 9.95 -11.27 -31.73
CA ASN A 403 8.97 -10.83 -30.73
C ASN A 403 9.48 -11.07 -29.30
N ARG A 404 9.54 -10.02 -28.49
CA ARG A 404 9.96 -10.10 -27.09
C ARG A 404 8.82 -10.51 -26.16
N PHE A 405 7.58 -10.27 -26.59
CA PHE A 405 6.36 -10.58 -25.84
C PHE A 405 5.69 -11.85 -26.39
N PRO A 406 5.06 -12.65 -25.53
CA PRO A 406 4.43 -13.91 -25.91
C PRO A 406 3.06 -13.73 -26.59
N ASN A 407 2.60 -14.81 -27.21
CA ASN A 407 1.21 -15.04 -27.57
C ASN A 407 0.45 -15.65 -26.39
N MET A 408 -0.76 -15.14 -26.14
CA MET A 408 -1.72 -15.70 -25.20
C MET A 408 -2.40 -16.90 -25.84
N SER A 409 -2.38 -18.05 -25.18
CA SER A 409 -3.14 -19.21 -25.65
C SER A 409 -4.60 -19.02 -25.26
N LEU A 410 -5.49 -18.96 -26.23
CA LEU A 410 -6.92 -18.73 -26.01
C LEU A 410 -7.74 -19.92 -26.52
N ASP A 411 -9.03 -19.95 -26.17
CA ASP A 411 -9.95 -20.85 -26.82
C ASP A 411 -10.12 -20.42 -28.29
N GLY A 412 -9.75 -21.32 -29.20
CA GLY A 412 -9.72 -21.08 -30.64
C GLY A 412 -8.49 -20.30 -31.09
N THR A 413 -8.67 -19.02 -31.44
CA THR A 413 -7.59 -18.21 -32.05
C THR A 413 -6.74 -17.52 -30.99
N ASP A 414 -5.47 -17.88 -30.93
CA ASP A 414 -4.48 -17.25 -30.06
C ASP A 414 -4.27 -15.74 -30.40
N LEU A 415 -3.81 -14.98 -29.42
CA LEU A 415 -3.66 -13.53 -29.54
C LEU A 415 -2.34 -13.03 -28.92
N GLY A 416 -1.54 -12.32 -29.71
CA GLY A 416 -0.29 -11.69 -29.24
C GLY A 416 -0.51 -10.66 -28.13
N LEU A 417 0.27 -10.73 -27.05
CA LEU A 417 0.22 -9.76 -25.95
C LEU A 417 0.59 -8.34 -26.45
N GLU A 418 1.54 -8.25 -27.39
CA GLU A 418 1.90 -6.99 -28.02
C GLU A 418 0.78 -6.46 -28.94
N SER A 419 0.10 -7.36 -29.67
CA SER A 419 -1.02 -7.00 -30.55
C SER A 419 -2.19 -6.42 -29.76
N ILE A 420 -2.57 -7.04 -28.64
CA ILE A 420 -3.63 -6.51 -27.78
C ILE A 420 -3.23 -5.19 -27.11
N HIS A 421 -1.95 -5.03 -26.73
CA HIS A 421 -1.45 -3.77 -26.20
C HIS A 421 -1.56 -2.62 -27.21
N LYS A 422 -1.14 -2.85 -28.47
CA LYS A 422 -1.29 -1.88 -29.57
C LYS A 422 -2.76 -1.53 -29.79
N TYR A 423 -3.63 -2.53 -29.75
CA TYR A 423 -5.08 -2.33 -29.88
C TYR A 423 -5.70 -1.51 -28.75
N ILE A 424 -5.28 -1.73 -27.50
CA ILE A 424 -5.74 -0.94 -26.35
C ILE A 424 -5.25 0.51 -26.47
N LYS A 425 -3.97 0.70 -26.82
CA LYS A 425 -3.41 2.05 -27.03
C LYS A 425 -4.17 2.85 -28.07
N SER A 426 -4.64 2.21 -29.15
CA SER A 426 -5.41 2.91 -30.19
C SER A 426 -6.79 3.36 -29.71
N LYS A 427 -7.28 2.90 -28.55
CA LYS A 427 -8.49 3.42 -27.91
C LYS A 427 -8.30 4.77 -27.22
N GLY A 428 -7.07 5.28 -27.13
CA GLY A 428 -6.79 6.66 -26.77
C GLY A 428 -6.83 7.00 -25.28
N ALA A 429 -6.88 6.03 -24.37
CA ALA A 429 -6.78 6.28 -22.93
C ALA A 429 -5.44 6.96 -22.57
N ARG A 430 -5.45 7.79 -21.52
CA ARG A 430 -4.26 8.49 -21.00
C ARG A 430 -3.20 7.52 -20.52
N LEU A 431 -3.62 6.45 -19.85
CA LEU A 431 -2.73 5.42 -19.30
C LEU A 431 -3.18 4.04 -19.77
N ASN A 432 -2.27 3.31 -20.43
CA ASN A 432 -2.54 1.97 -20.96
C ASN A 432 -1.54 0.97 -20.39
N ILE A 433 -2.01 0.00 -19.60
CA ILE A 433 -1.17 -1.02 -18.98
C ILE A 433 -1.63 -2.40 -19.44
N THR A 434 -0.73 -3.18 -20.02
CA THR A 434 -0.98 -4.56 -20.44
C THR A 434 -0.01 -5.48 -19.71
N VAL A 435 -0.52 -6.45 -18.98
CA VAL A 435 0.27 -7.41 -18.21
C VAL A 435 -0.14 -8.82 -18.60
N GLY A 436 0.84 -9.69 -18.84
CA GLY A 436 0.60 -11.11 -19.02
C GLY A 436 1.37 -11.92 -17.99
N ASP A 437 0.67 -12.74 -17.21
CA ASP A 437 1.27 -13.85 -16.46
C ASP A 437 1.12 -15.14 -17.26
N LEU A 438 2.14 -15.43 -18.07
CA LEU A 438 2.17 -16.55 -19.01
C LEU A 438 3.60 -16.92 -19.38
N CYS A 439 3.77 -18.16 -19.85
CA CYS A 439 5.04 -18.60 -20.42
C CYS A 439 5.39 -17.81 -21.69
N ASN A 440 6.69 -17.59 -21.88
CA ASN A 440 7.27 -16.99 -23.07
C ASN A 440 8.25 -18.00 -23.70
N SER A 441 7.81 -19.25 -23.72
CA SER A 441 8.59 -20.45 -24.04
C SER A 441 8.74 -20.66 -25.55
N ILE A 442 9.81 -21.35 -25.94
CA ILE A 442 10.15 -21.67 -27.34
C ILE A 442 10.59 -23.14 -27.44
N PRO A 443 10.02 -23.98 -28.33
CA PRO A 443 8.83 -23.73 -29.15
C PRO A 443 7.54 -23.73 -28.30
N ARG A 444 6.36 -23.58 -28.94
CA ARG A 444 5.05 -23.68 -28.27
C ARG A 444 5.01 -24.89 -27.35
N SER A 445 4.87 -24.63 -26.05
CA SER A 445 4.83 -25.66 -25.03
C SER A 445 3.73 -25.34 -24.02
N ARG A 446 2.76 -26.25 -23.89
CA ARG A 446 1.78 -26.26 -22.79
C ARG A 446 2.28 -27.14 -21.62
N ASN A 447 3.61 -27.31 -21.50
CA ASN A 447 4.19 -28.17 -20.47
C ASN A 447 3.81 -27.65 -19.07
N SER A 448 3.66 -28.59 -18.15
CA SER A 448 3.32 -28.31 -16.76
C SER A 448 4.32 -27.35 -16.13
N THR A 449 3.80 -26.34 -15.44
CA THR A 449 4.58 -25.49 -14.55
C THR A 449 5.21 -26.35 -13.45
N SER A 450 6.48 -26.10 -13.13
CA SER A 450 7.06 -26.67 -11.93
C SER A 450 6.52 -25.94 -10.70
N ARG A 451 6.13 -26.73 -9.71
CA ARG A 451 5.49 -26.28 -8.48
C ARG A 451 6.53 -25.77 -7.50
N SER A 452 6.24 -24.69 -6.80
CA SER A 452 7.09 -24.23 -5.71
C SER A 452 6.25 -23.69 -4.56
N ALA A 453 6.76 -23.83 -3.33
CA ALA A 453 5.96 -23.59 -2.14
C ALA A 453 5.60 -22.10 -1.95
N GLU A 454 4.32 -21.82 -1.69
CA GLU A 454 3.84 -20.49 -1.29
C GLU A 454 4.46 -20.07 0.06
N ILE A 455 4.64 -18.75 0.23
CA ILE A 455 4.97 -18.16 1.52
C ILE A 455 3.68 -17.94 2.32
N PRO A 456 3.56 -18.48 3.55
CA PRO A 456 2.32 -18.39 4.34
C PRO A 456 2.00 -16.97 4.83
N PHE A 457 2.95 -16.04 4.71
CA PHE A 457 2.75 -14.63 5.04
C PHE A 457 2.29 -13.86 3.79
N LYS A 458 0.99 -13.50 3.72
CA LYS A 458 0.44 -12.68 2.61
C LYS A 458 0.66 -11.20 2.87
N SER A 459 1.18 -10.43 1.92
CA SER A 459 1.18 -8.98 2.08
C SER A 459 -0.26 -8.45 2.01
N GLY A 460 -0.41 -7.20 2.39
CA GLY A 460 -1.67 -6.52 2.41
C GLY A 460 -1.61 -5.16 1.73
N PHE A 461 -2.74 -4.48 1.55
CA PHE A 461 -2.83 -3.09 1.06
C PHE A 461 -3.17 -2.01 2.12
N LEU A 462 -2.19 -1.19 2.51
CA LEU A 462 -2.31 0.05 3.30
C LEU A 462 -1.94 1.21 2.38
N PHE A 463 -2.89 1.60 1.53
CA PHE A 463 -2.59 2.53 0.46
C PHE A 463 -2.46 3.98 0.94
N ASP A 464 -1.50 4.67 0.37
CA ASP A 464 -1.35 6.10 0.38
C ASP A 464 -2.13 6.67 -0.82
N GLU A 465 -3.10 7.53 -0.52
CA GLU A 465 -3.99 8.11 -1.52
C GLU A 465 -3.20 8.91 -2.57
N ASP A 466 -2.18 9.67 -2.18
CA ASP A 466 -1.40 10.51 -3.10
C ASP A 466 -0.54 9.65 -4.04
N LYS A 467 -0.02 8.52 -3.55
CA LYS A 467 0.73 7.57 -4.39
C LYS A 467 -0.17 6.84 -5.37
N LEU A 468 -1.36 6.44 -4.95
CA LEU A 468 -2.35 5.87 -5.86
C LEU A 468 -2.80 6.90 -6.90
N LYS A 469 -3.06 8.15 -6.50
CA LYS A 469 -3.35 9.24 -7.44
C LYS A 469 -2.19 9.44 -8.41
N ARG A 470 -0.95 9.35 -7.94
CA ARG A 470 0.22 9.40 -8.84
C ARG A 470 0.25 8.24 -9.83
N LEU A 471 -0.02 7.02 -9.37
CA LEU A 471 -0.03 5.83 -10.23
C LEU A 471 -1.16 5.87 -11.27
N PHE A 472 -2.35 6.36 -10.93
CA PHE A 472 -3.52 6.32 -11.83
C PHE A 472 -3.91 7.65 -12.48
N LEU A 473 -3.88 8.76 -11.73
CA LEU A 473 -4.41 10.06 -12.16
C LEU A 473 -3.33 10.97 -12.75
N TYR A 474 -2.12 10.90 -12.22
CA TYR A 474 -1.02 11.79 -12.64
C TYR A 474 0.00 11.11 -13.55
N SER A 475 -0.22 9.85 -13.91
CA SER A 475 0.61 9.13 -14.88
C SER A 475 0.03 9.23 -16.29
N LYS A 476 0.85 9.14 -17.34
CA LYS A 476 0.38 9.02 -18.72
C LYS A 476 1.34 8.21 -19.56
N GLY A 477 0.86 7.61 -20.64
CA GLY A 477 1.66 6.78 -21.53
C GLY A 477 1.24 5.31 -21.50
N SER A 478 2.15 4.42 -21.87
CA SER A 478 1.86 2.99 -21.96
C SER A 478 2.93 2.11 -21.34
N LEU A 479 2.51 0.99 -20.76
CA LEU A 479 3.36 -0.08 -20.26
C LEU A 479 2.83 -1.43 -20.72
N ILE A 480 3.71 -2.25 -21.28
CA ILE A 480 3.46 -3.67 -21.53
C ILE A 480 4.47 -4.51 -20.74
N SER A 481 3.99 -5.53 -20.05
CA SER A 481 4.80 -6.42 -19.21
C SER A 481 4.41 -7.89 -19.42
N THR A 482 5.40 -8.78 -19.36
CA THR A 482 5.23 -10.24 -19.30
C THR A 482 5.96 -10.80 -18.08
N SER A 483 5.41 -11.84 -17.46
CA SER A 483 5.96 -12.51 -16.27
C SER A 483 7.23 -13.31 -16.53
N SER A 484 7.49 -13.65 -17.79
CA SER A 484 8.65 -14.42 -18.23
C SER A 484 9.26 -13.83 -19.51
N SER A 485 10.59 -13.89 -19.61
CA SER A 485 11.37 -13.39 -20.74
C SER A 485 11.37 -14.42 -21.84
N LYS A 486 11.71 -14.00 -23.06
CA LYS A 486 11.73 -14.92 -24.20
C LYS A 486 12.63 -16.14 -23.92
N GLY A 487 12.09 -17.33 -24.16
CA GLY A 487 12.71 -18.62 -23.84
C GLY A 487 12.53 -19.06 -22.39
N GLU A 488 11.62 -18.44 -21.62
CA GLU A 488 11.36 -18.80 -20.23
C GLU A 488 9.91 -19.27 -19.98
N TRP A 489 9.76 -20.17 -19.01
CA TRP A 489 8.50 -20.48 -18.36
C TRP A 489 8.13 -19.44 -17.30
N SER A 490 6.83 -19.29 -17.04
CA SER A 490 6.29 -18.66 -15.82
C SER A 490 5.78 -19.75 -14.89
N PHE A 491 5.94 -19.58 -13.58
CA PHE A 491 5.65 -20.60 -12.58
C PHE A 491 4.45 -20.22 -11.70
N CYS A 492 3.73 -21.22 -11.21
CA CYS A 492 2.67 -21.06 -10.21
C CYS A 492 3.10 -21.63 -8.85
N MET A 493 2.58 -21.04 -7.79
CA MET A 493 2.82 -21.50 -6.42
C MET A 493 1.96 -22.72 -6.05
N THR A 494 2.41 -23.46 -5.06
CA THR A 494 1.68 -24.55 -4.41
C THR A 494 1.71 -24.31 -2.90
N ASN A 495 0.56 -24.34 -2.27
CA ASN A 495 0.39 -24.11 -0.84
C ASN A 495 0.91 -25.34 -0.08
N ALA A 496 1.14 -25.21 1.24
CA ALA A 496 1.68 -26.32 2.04
C ALA A 496 0.76 -27.56 2.03
N ASN A 497 -0.54 -27.33 1.86
CA ASN A 497 -1.56 -28.38 1.75
C ASN A 497 -1.68 -29.01 0.34
N GLY A 498 -0.77 -28.69 -0.58
CA GLY A 498 -0.78 -29.20 -1.95
C GLY A 498 -1.75 -28.51 -2.91
N SER A 499 -2.61 -27.59 -2.44
CA SER A 499 -3.47 -26.79 -3.32
C SER A 499 -2.68 -25.74 -4.10
N MET A 500 -3.20 -25.30 -5.24
CA MET A 500 -2.53 -24.25 -6.03
C MET A 500 -2.67 -22.86 -5.39
N GLY A 501 -1.56 -22.12 -5.35
CA GLY A 501 -1.51 -20.69 -5.04
C GLY A 501 -1.50 -19.85 -6.32
N ASN A 502 -1.24 -18.55 -6.20
CA ASN A 502 -1.13 -17.63 -7.36
C ASN A 502 0.06 -17.95 -8.27
N GLY A 503 0.09 -17.32 -9.45
CA GLY A 503 1.31 -17.16 -10.24
C GLY A 503 2.41 -16.47 -9.41
N HIS A 504 3.66 -16.92 -9.54
CA HIS A 504 4.79 -16.32 -8.82
C HIS A 504 4.94 -14.83 -9.15
N PHE A 505 4.82 -14.51 -10.44
CA PHE A 505 4.85 -13.13 -10.89
C PHE A 505 3.61 -12.35 -10.42
N THR A 506 2.41 -12.91 -10.54
CA THR A 506 1.20 -12.22 -10.06
C THR A 506 1.28 -11.88 -8.57
N ASN A 507 1.72 -12.82 -7.73
CA ASN A 507 1.94 -12.57 -6.30
C ASN A 507 2.99 -11.48 -6.06
N ALA A 508 4.12 -11.54 -6.77
CA ALA A 508 5.17 -10.52 -6.70
C ALA A 508 4.69 -9.14 -7.17
N PHE A 509 3.88 -9.08 -8.24
CA PHE A 509 3.26 -7.87 -8.75
C PHE A 509 2.33 -7.25 -7.70
N ILE A 510 1.47 -8.06 -7.09
CA ILE A 510 0.54 -7.62 -6.04
C ILE A 510 1.30 -7.05 -4.84
N ASN A 511 2.30 -7.78 -4.34
CA ASN A 511 3.12 -7.35 -3.20
C ASN A 511 3.90 -6.07 -3.54
N SER A 512 4.45 -5.99 -4.74
CA SER A 512 5.17 -4.81 -5.19
C SER A 512 4.24 -3.60 -5.35
N PHE A 513 3.02 -3.79 -5.87
CA PHE A 513 2.00 -2.75 -5.94
C PHE A 513 1.65 -2.25 -4.54
N ALA A 514 1.36 -3.18 -3.62
CA ALA A 514 1.06 -2.87 -2.23
C ALA A 514 2.14 -2.01 -1.58
N LYS A 515 3.41 -2.40 -1.77
CA LYS A 515 4.57 -1.67 -1.25
C LYS A 515 4.77 -0.32 -1.92
N GLU A 516 4.64 -0.25 -3.23
CA GLU A 516 4.82 0.99 -3.98
C GLU A 516 3.78 2.05 -3.61
N ALA A 517 2.55 1.61 -3.39
CA ALA A 517 1.44 2.46 -2.97
C ALA A 517 1.31 2.58 -1.44
N SER A 518 2.23 2.03 -0.64
CA SER A 518 2.08 1.99 0.82
C SER A 518 2.37 3.34 1.51
N LYS A 519 1.63 3.66 2.58
CA LYS A 519 1.87 4.83 3.47
C LYS A 519 3.24 4.84 4.14
N VAL A 520 3.84 3.68 4.39
CA VAL A 520 5.14 3.56 5.09
C VAL A 520 6.34 3.40 4.14
N ASN A 521 6.09 3.37 2.83
CA ASN A 521 7.15 3.52 1.84
C ASN A 521 7.48 5.03 1.73
N ASN A 522 8.75 5.40 1.54
CA ASN A 522 9.12 6.81 1.40
C ASN A 522 9.13 7.29 -0.07
N ASN A 523 8.93 6.37 -1.03
CA ASN A 523 8.88 6.72 -2.44
C ASN A 523 7.51 7.29 -2.84
N ASN A 524 7.50 8.13 -3.88
CA ASN A 524 6.31 8.83 -4.38
C ASN A 524 5.32 7.92 -5.13
N GLY A 525 5.65 6.66 -5.39
CA GLY A 525 4.88 5.75 -6.23
C GLY A 525 5.33 5.78 -7.70
N SER A 526 5.75 4.63 -8.22
CA SER A 526 6.25 4.48 -9.59
C SER A 526 5.97 3.10 -10.17
N TRP A 527 5.28 3.05 -11.32
CA TRP A 527 5.11 1.83 -12.12
C TRP A 527 6.45 1.19 -12.52
N LYS A 528 7.48 1.98 -12.83
CA LYS A 528 8.80 1.45 -13.15
C LYS A 528 9.38 0.69 -11.96
N THR A 529 9.41 1.32 -10.79
CA THR A 529 9.93 0.73 -9.55
C THR A 529 9.14 -0.50 -9.14
N LEU A 530 7.80 -0.43 -9.30
CA LEU A 530 6.89 -1.52 -9.03
C LEU A 530 7.24 -2.77 -9.87
N PHE A 531 7.31 -2.65 -11.19
CA PHE A 531 7.60 -3.80 -12.05
C PHE A 531 9.04 -4.30 -11.86
N SER A 532 10.02 -3.41 -11.67
CA SER A 532 11.39 -3.82 -11.36
C SER A 532 11.47 -4.69 -10.10
N ARG A 533 10.77 -4.30 -9.03
CA ARG A 533 10.70 -5.09 -7.80
C ARG A 533 9.93 -6.41 -8.01
N ALA A 534 8.79 -6.37 -8.71
CA ALA A 534 8.02 -7.57 -9.00
C ALA A 534 8.84 -8.63 -9.76
N TYR A 535 9.69 -8.23 -10.71
CA TYR A 535 10.58 -9.16 -11.40
C TYR A 535 11.66 -9.73 -10.49
N GLN A 536 12.23 -8.91 -9.61
CA GLN A 536 13.22 -9.37 -8.66
C GLN A 536 12.62 -10.41 -7.71
N ASP A 537 11.42 -10.15 -7.18
CA ASP A 537 10.73 -11.04 -6.23
C ASP A 537 10.27 -12.34 -6.90
N ALA A 538 9.75 -12.26 -8.14
CA ALA A 538 9.39 -13.42 -8.94
C ALA A 538 10.62 -14.31 -9.22
N LYS A 539 11.75 -13.71 -9.62
CA LYS A 539 13.01 -14.42 -9.85
C LYS A 539 13.54 -15.06 -8.57
N ASN A 540 13.51 -14.33 -7.45
CA ASN A 540 13.98 -14.81 -6.16
C ASN A 540 13.14 -15.96 -5.60
N SER A 541 11.82 -15.90 -5.79
CA SER A 541 10.90 -16.95 -5.36
C SER A 541 11.01 -18.22 -6.20
N THR A 542 11.52 -18.11 -7.43
CA THR A 542 11.71 -19.23 -8.36
C THR A 542 13.18 -19.63 -8.54
N ARG A 543 14.10 -19.12 -7.70
CA ARG A 543 15.56 -19.27 -7.85
C ARG A 543 16.11 -20.71 -7.87
N TYR A 544 15.31 -21.71 -7.50
CA TYR A 544 15.69 -23.14 -7.57
C TYR A 544 14.98 -23.88 -8.71
N GLN A 545 14.10 -23.21 -9.45
CA GLN A 545 13.43 -23.76 -10.61
C GLN A 545 14.32 -23.59 -11.83
N ARG A 546 14.74 -24.69 -12.43
CA ARG A 546 15.44 -24.67 -13.71
C ARG A 546 14.44 -24.31 -14.81
N ASN A 547 14.74 -23.25 -15.54
CA ASN A 547 13.91 -22.72 -16.61
C ASN A 547 14.31 -23.34 -17.96
N GLN A 548 13.48 -23.17 -18.99
CA GLN A 548 13.67 -23.71 -20.33
C GLN A 548 15.00 -23.25 -20.96
N ASN A 549 15.41 -22.01 -20.73
CA ASN A 549 16.69 -21.48 -21.21
C ASN A 549 17.93 -22.02 -20.45
N GLY A 550 17.74 -22.99 -19.55
CA GLY A 550 18.78 -23.59 -18.74
C GLY A 550 19.20 -22.78 -17.50
N LYS A 551 18.69 -21.54 -17.33
CA LYS A 551 18.95 -20.68 -16.17
C LYS A 551 17.94 -20.95 -15.06
N TYR A 552 18.24 -20.45 -13.86
CA TYR A 552 17.34 -20.58 -12.71
C TYR A 552 16.45 -19.35 -12.51
N GLY A 553 15.19 -19.60 -12.17
CA GLY A 553 14.16 -18.59 -11.95
C GLY A 553 13.46 -18.10 -13.22
N GLN A 554 12.37 -17.36 -13.05
CA GLN A 554 11.71 -16.61 -14.12
C GLN A 554 12.12 -15.14 -14.08
N SER A 555 12.41 -14.56 -15.24
CA SER A 555 12.77 -13.16 -15.41
C SER A 555 11.66 -12.45 -16.16
N GLY A 556 11.02 -11.43 -15.59
CA GLY A 556 10.03 -10.67 -16.36
C GLY A 556 10.65 -9.72 -17.38
N PHE A 557 9.83 -9.22 -18.30
CA PHE A 557 10.24 -8.21 -19.29
C PHE A 557 9.13 -7.16 -19.47
N ASN A 558 9.50 -5.87 -19.53
CA ASN A 558 8.59 -4.80 -19.93
C ASN A 558 9.19 -3.83 -20.93
N TYR A 559 8.28 -3.09 -21.56
CA TYR A 559 8.53 -1.83 -22.20
C TYR A 559 7.64 -0.76 -21.57
N ASN A 560 8.23 0.35 -21.13
CA ASN A 560 7.56 1.36 -20.32
C ASN A 560 7.84 2.78 -20.85
N THR A 561 6.77 3.52 -21.13
CA THR A 561 6.78 4.91 -21.60
C THR A 561 6.04 5.85 -20.63
N ILE A 562 5.69 5.33 -19.44
CA ILE A 562 4.92 6.08 -18.46
C ILE A 562 5.74 7.25 -17.92
N THR A 563 5.14 8.43 -17.97
CA THR A 563 5.62 9.66 -17.34
C THR A 563 4.64 10.12 -16.29
N TYR A 564 5.08 10.97 -15.37
CA TYR A 564 4.25 11.55 -14.32
C TYR A 564 4.18 13.07 -14.52
N ASN A 565 2.99 13.63 -14.39
CA ASN A 565 2.74 15.07 -14.38
C ASN A 565 3.07 15.69 -13.00
#